data_AF-A0A7C1MH85-F1
#
_entry.id   AF-A0A7C1MH85-F1
#
_cell.length_a   1.000
_cell.length_b   1.000
_cell.length_c   1.000
_cell.angle_alpha   90.00
_cell.angle_beta   90.00
_cell.angle_gamma   90.00
#
_symmetry.space_group_name_H-M   'P 1'
#
loop_
_entity.id
_entity.type
_entity.pdbx_description
1 polymer ?
#
loop_
_entity_poly.entity_id
_entity_poly.type
_entity_poly.pdbx_seq_one_letter_code
_entity_poly.pdbx_strand_id
1 'polypeptide(L)'
;MKKCPYCAEEVQEEAIKCKHCGEFLNKKPGSKWYLKTSFLVVSFLCIGPFALPLVWLNPHFSQKKKIVISLIVAIVSCWLAIQLMSAFKTISNYYQIIIGME
;
A
#
# COMPACT_ATOMS: atom_id res chain seq x y z
N MET A 1 -3.40 18.90 -33.52
CA MET A 1 -2.00 18.45 -33.71
C MET A 1 -1.28 18.54 -32.38
N LYS A 2 -0.37 17.62 -32.05
CA LYS A 2 0.41 17.63 -30.79
C LYS A 2 1.91 17.47 -31.08
N LYS A 3 2.76 17.92 -30.16
CA LYS A 3 4.21 17.67 -30.25
C LYS A 3 4.57 16.30 -29.68
N CYS A 4 5.46 15.59 -30.36
CA CYS A 4 6.04 14.35 -29.86
C CYS A 4 6.91 14.66 -28.62
N PRO A 5 6.71 14.00 -27.46
CA PRO A 5 7.50 14.24 -26.25
C PRO A 5 8.95 13.74 -26.37
N TYR A 6 9.28 12.96 -27.40
CA TYR A 6 10.62 12.38 -27.61
C TYR A 6 11.48 13.21 -28.56
N CYS A 7 10.89 13.74 -29.64
CA CYS A 7 11.62 14.45 -30.69
C CYS A 7 11.10 15.87 -30.99
N ALA A 8 10.11 16.35 -30.24
CA ALA A 8 9.49 17.67 -30.34
C ALA A 8 8.79 18.02 -31.68
N GLU A 9 8.82 17.11 -32.64
CA GLU A 9 8.19 17.25 -33.96
C GLU A 9 6.66 17.19 -33.91
N GLU A 10 5.99 17.81 -34.88
CA GLU A 10 4.53 17.85 -34.96
C GLU A 10 3.94 16.52 -35.47
N VAL A 11 3.01 15.96 -34.69
CA VAL A 11 2.33 14.70 -34.97
C VAL A 11 0.82 14.83 -34.79
N GLN A 12 0.06 13.98 -35.47
CA GLN A 12 -1.40 13.93 -35.34
C GLN A 12 -1.81 13.59 -33.91
N GLU A 13 -2.98 14.06 -33.47
CA GLU A 13 -3.43 13.86 -32.08
C GLU A 13 -3.68 12.38 -31.78
N GLU A 14 -4.16 11.64 -32.77
CA GLU A 14 -4.47 10.21 -32.70
C GLU A 14 -3.22 9.34 -32.98
N ALA A 15 -2.06 9.93 -33.26
CA ALA A 15 -0.85 9.18 -33.59
C ALA A 15 -0.41 8.28 -32.43
N ILE A 16 -0.39 6.96 -32.70
CA ILE A 16 0.06 5.92 -31.75
C ILE A 16 1.59 5.79 -31.77
N LYS A 17 2.22 6.03 -32.92
CA LYS A 17 3.66 5.93 -33.15
C LYS A 17 4.13 7.16 -33.94
N CYS A 18 5.26 7.75 -33.53
CA CYS A 18 5.83 8.90 -34.23
C CYS A 18 6.53 8.45 -35.52
N LYS A 19 6.24 9.12 -36.65
CA LYS A 19 6.88 8.83 -37.94
C LYS A 19 8.33 9.32 -38.06
N HIS A 20 8.75 10.24 -37.19
CA HIS A 20 10.07 10.88 -37.24
C HIS A 20 11.11 10.12 -36.41
N CYS A 21 10.79 9.81 -35.14
CA CYS A 21 11.69 9.07 -34.26
C CYS A 21 11.33 7.58 -34.07
N GLY A 22 10.15 7.15 -34.55
CA GLY A 22 9.70 5.76 -34.41
C GLY A 22 9.18 5.39 -33.02
N GLU A 23 9.16 6.31 -32.05
CA GLU A 23 8.71 6.02 -30.68
C GLU A 23 7.19 5.89 -30.55
N PHE A 24 6.74 5.03 -29.63
CA PHE A 24 5.32 4.83 -29.35
C PHE A 24 4.81 5.90 -28.38
N LEU A 25 3.87 6.73 -28.86
CA LEU A 25 3.23 7.81 -28.11
C LEU A 25 2.09 7.32 -27.22
N ASN A 26 1.53 6.15 -27.55
CA ASN A 26 0.43 5.54 -26.80
C ASN A 26 0.96 4.60 -25.71
N LYS A 27 1.83 5.09 -24.84
CA LYS A 27 1.95 4.50 -23.51
C LYS A 27 0.81 5.10 -22.69
N LYS A 28 -0.41 4.53 -22.79
CA LYS A 28 -1.31 4.59 -21.63
C LYS A 28 -0.44 4.23 -20.44
N PRO A 29 -0.37 5.03 -19.36
CA PRO A 29 0.35 4.60 -18.17
C PRO A 29 -0.34 3.32 -17.71
N GLY A 30 0.19 2.18 -18.14
CA GLY A 30 -0.28 0.88 -17.74
C GLY A 30 -0.19 0.92 -16.22
N SER A 31 -1.33 0.69 -15.57
CA SER A 31 -1.46 0.71 -14.11
C SER A 31 -0.18 0.17 -13.50
N LYS A 32 0.60 1.02 -12.83
CA LYS A 32 1.94 0.64 -12.39
C LYS A 32 1.82 -0.64 -11.56
N TRP A 33 2.73 -1.60 -11.74
CA TRP A 33 2.55 -2.95 -11.19
C TRP A 33 2.36 -2.99 -9.66
N TYR A 34 3.00 -2.07 -8.94
CA TYR A 34 2.87 -1.90 -7.48
C TYR A 34 1.50 -1.35 -7.01
N LEU A 35 0.68 -0.86 -7.94
CA LEU A 35 -0.63 -0.24 -7.68
C LEU A 35 -1.79 -1.24 -7.87
N LYS A 36 -1.49 -2.49 -8.23
CA LYS A 36 -2.50 -3.56 -8.33
C LYS A 36 -2.98 -3.96 -6.93
N THR A 37 -4.29 -4.16 -6.78
CA THR A 37 -4.92 -4.58 -5.52
C THR A 37 -4.28 -5.83 -4.95
N SER A 38 -3.90 -6.80 -5.79
CA SER A 38 -3.20 -8.01 -5.36
C SER A 38 -1.86 -7.72 -4.69
N PHE A 39 -1.09 -6.75 -5.19
CA PHE A 39 0.21 -6.40 -4.62
C PHE A 39 0.06 -5.71 -3.25
N LEU A 40 -0.95 -4.85 -3.11
CA LEU A 40 -1.29 -4.21 -1.84
C LEU A 40 -1.73 -5.23 -0.77
N VAL A 41 -2.52 -6.23 -1.15
CA VAL A 41 -2.95 -7.30 -0.22
C VAL A 41 -1.76 -8.15 0.22
N VAL A 42 -0.86 -8.51 -0.69
CA VAL A 42 0.36 -9.27 -0.37
C VAL A 42 1.29 -8.46 0.54
N SER A 43 1.54 -7.17 0.25
CA SER A 43 2.33 -6.30 1.13
C SER A 43 1.71 -6.15 2.51
N PHE A 44 0.38 -6.05 2.60
CA PHE A 44 -0.30 -5.97 3.90
C PHE A 44 -0.15 -7.26 4.72
N LEU A 45 -0.22 -8.43 4.08
CA LEU A 45 -0.02 -9.73 4.74
C LEU A 45 1.42 -9.94 5.21
N CYS A 46 2.42 -9.48 4.45
CA CYS A 46 3.83 -9.66 4.79
C CYS A 46 4.39 -8.60 5.75
N ILE A 47 4.00 -7.33 5.58
CA ILE A 47 4.56 -6.17 6.31
C ILE A 47 3.62 -5.74 7.45
N GLY A 48 2.38 -6.23 7.45
CA GLY A 48 1.38 -5.95 8.48
C GLY A 48 0.77 -4.55 8.38
N PRO A 49 0.31 -3.98 9.51
CA PRO A 49 -0.41 -2.70 9.53
C PRO A 49 0.42 -1.50 9.04
N PHE A 50 1.75 -1.65 8.94
CA PHE A 50 2.63 -0.62 8.40
C PHE A 50 2.50 -0.41 6.88
N ALA A 51 1.73 -1.24 6.16
CA ALA A 51 1.41 -1.00 4.76
C ALA A 51 0.28 0.04 4.55
N LEU A 52 -0.39 0.49 5.62
CA LEU A 52 -1.46 1.50 5.53
C LEU A 52 -1.07 2.83 4.87
N PRO A 53 0.13 3.39 5.08
CA PRO A 53 0.58 4.59 4.36
C PRO A 53 0.65 4.40 2.84
N LEU A 54 0.95 3.18 2.36
CA LEU A 54 1.00 2.85 0.93
C LEU A 54 -0.40 2.78 0.29
N VAL A 55 -1.43 2.39 1.05
CA VAL A 55 -2.83 2.38 0.59
C VAL A 55 -3.33 3.80 0.29
N TRP A 56 -2.78 4.81 0.98
CA TRP A 56 -3.17 6.21 0.80
C TRP A 56 -2.67 6.82 -0.53
N LEU A 57 -1.54 6.32 -1.06
CA LEU A 57 -0.97 6.68 -2.36
C LEU A 57 -1.73 6.13 -3.57
N ASN A 58 -2.71 5.25 -3.36
CA ASN A 58 -3.50 4.67 -4.45
C ASN A 58 -4.65 5.63 -4.88
N PRO A 59 -4.66 6.15 -6.14
CA PRO A 59 -5.70 7.05 -6.64
C PRO A 59 -7.03 6.36 -6.95
N HIS A 60 -7.06 5.02 -7.01
CA HIS A 60 -8.22 4.25 -7.48
C HIS A 60 -9.18 3.80 -6.35
N PHE A 61 -8.86 4.10 -5.08
CA PHE A 61 -9.72 3.78 -3.93
C PHE A 61 -10.48 5.02 -3.46
N SER A 62 -11.82 4.95 -3.55
CA SER A 62 -12.73 5.94 -2.96
C SER A 62 -12.47 6.10 -1.46
N GLN A 63 -12.55 7.34 -0.95
CA GLN A 63 -12.20 7.67 0.43
C GLN A 63 -12.94 6.82 1.48
N LYS A 64 -14.17 6.38 1.17
CA LYS A 64 -14.95 5.48 2.03
C LYS A 64 -14.25 4.14 2.29
N LYS A 65 -13.64 3.54 1.25
CA LYS A 65 -12.96 2.23 1.36
C LYS A 65 -11.66 2.34 2.17
N LYS A 66 -10.94 3.46 2.04
CA LYS A 66 -9.72 3.73 2.81
C LYS A 66 -10.00 3.78 4.32
N ILE A 67 -11.06 4.50 4.70
CA ILE A 67 -11.47 4.65 6.10
C ILE A 67 -11.88 3.29 6.69
N VAL A 68 -12.72 2.52 5.99
CA VAL A 68 -13.19 1.20 6.49
C VAL A 68 -12.03 0.25 6.73
N ILE A 69 -11.08 0.14 5.78
CA ILE A 69 -9.92 -0.75 5.92
C ILE A 69 -9.06 -0.32 7.11
N SER A 70 -8.76 0.98 7.24
CA SER A 70 -7.97 1.49 8.37
C SER A 70 -8.63 1.21 9.72
N LEU A 71 -9.95 1.35 9.80
CA LEU A 71 -10.70 1.14 11.03
C LEU A 71 -10.67 -0.33 11.46
N ILE A 72 -10.85 -1.26 10.51
CA ILE A 72 -10.74 -2.71 10.76
C ILE A 72 -9.34 -3.07 11.26
N VAL A 73 -8.30 -2.57 10.59
CA VAL A 73 -6.91 -2.90 10.96
C VAL A 73 -6.54 -2.35 12.34
N ALA A 74 -7.00 -1.13 12.68
CA ALA A 74 -6.79 -0.55 14.00
C ALA A 74 -7.49 -1.36 15.10
N ILE A 75 -8.74 -1.80 14.87
CA ILE A 75 -9.48 -2.64 15.82
C ILE A 75 -8.75 -3.96 16.08
N VAL A 76 -8.35 -4.66 15.01
CA VAL A 76 -7.63 -5.94 15.12
C VAL A 76 -6.30 -5.76 15.85
N SER A 77 -5.57 -4.69 15.53
CA SER A 77 -4.28 -4.38 16.17
C SER A 77 -4.43 -4.08 17.66
N CYS A 78 -5.44 -3.29 18.04
CA CYS A 78 -5.74 -3.02 19.45
C CYS A 78 -6.12 -4.29 20.21
N TRP A 79 -6.93 -5.17 19.60
CA TRP A 79 -7.32 -6.43 20.23
C TRP A 79 -6.11 -7.34 20.50
N LEU A 80 -5.21 -7.50 19.52
CA LEU A 80 -3.98 -8.26 19.69
C LEU A 80 -3.07 -7.66 20.77
N ALA A 81 -2.98 -6.32 20.86
CA ALA A 81 -2.20 -5.65 21.88
C ALA A 81 -2.75 -5.92 23.30
N ILE A 82 -4.07 -5.97 23.47
CA ILE A 82 -4.69 -6.31 24.76
C ILE A 82 -4.32 -7.73 25.17
N GLN A 83 -4.40 -8.69 24.25
CA GLN A 83 -4.01 -10.08 24.51
C GLN A 83 -2.52 -10.21 24.87
N LEU A 84 -1.68 -9.40 24.23
CA LEU A 84 -0.25 -9.36 24.55
C LEU A 84 -0.01 -8.78 25.95
N MET A 85 -0.68 -7.68 26.31
CA MET A 85 -0.57 -7.07 27.64
C MET A 85 -1.05 -8.02 28.75
N SER A 86 -2.14 -8.75 28.52
CA SER A 86 -2.62 -9.74 29.50
C SER A 86 -1.61 -10.88 29.68
N ALA A 87 -0.99 -11.36 28.59
CA ALA A 87 0.08 -12.35 28.65
C ALA A 87 1.31 -11.83 29.43
N PHE A 88 1.76 -10.60 29.14
CA PHE A 88 2.88 -9.98 29.87
C PHE A 88 2.60 -9.81 31.37
N LYS A 89 1.37 -9.44 31.75
CA LYS A 89 0.99 -9.31 33.16
C LYS A 89 1.08 -10.65 33.90
N THR A 90 0.61 -11.73 33.27
CA THR A 90 0.71 -13.08 33.83
C THR A 90 2.16 -13.52 34.00
N ILE A 91 3.00 -13.28 32.99
CA ILE A 91 4.43 -13.62 33.03
C ILE A 91 5.15 -12.82 34.12
N SER A 92 4.90 -11.52 34.22
CA SER A 92 5.49 -10.66 35.26
C SER A 92 5.11 -11.15 36.66
N ASN A 93 3.83 -11.50 36.87
CA ASN A 93 3.37 -12.03 38.15
C ASN A 93 4.02 -13.38 38.50
N TYR A 94 4.25 -14.24 37.51
CA TYR A 94 4.96 -15.50 37.69
C TYR A 94 6.42 -15.28 38.15
N TYR A 95 7.14 -14.34 37.53
CA TYR A 95 8.50 -14.00 37.96
C TYR A 95 8.55 -13.37 39.36
N GLN A 96 7.57 -12.52 39.71
CA GLN A 96 7.47 -11.95 41.07
C GLN A 96 7.28 -13.02 42.14
N ILE A 97 6.48 -14.05 41.87
CA ILE A 97 6.29 -15.17 42.81
C ILE A 97 7.57 -15.98 42.98
N ILE A 98 8.33 -16.23 41.90
CA ILE A 98 9.57 -17.01 41.98
C ILE A 98 10.70 -16.23 42.66
N ILE A 99 10.86 -14.95 42.31
CA ILE A 99 11.93 -14.10 42.84
C ILE A 99 11.62 -13.63 44.28
N GLY A 100 10.34 -13.60 44.69
CA GLY A 100 9.92 -13.25 46.05
C GLY A 100 9.97 -14.40 47.06
N MET A 101 10.53 -15.56 46.70
CA MET A 101 10.80 -16.68 47.61
C MET A 101 12.31 -16.79 47.92
N GLU A 102 12.89 -15.72 48.44
CA GLU A 102 14.14 -15.75 49.24
C GLU A 102 13.86 -15.20 50.64
#